data_AF-A0A2R4M998-F1
#
_entry.id   AF-A0A2R4M998-F1
#
_cell.length_a   1.000
_cell.length_b   1.000
_cell.length_c   1.000
_cell.angle_alpha   90.00
_cell.angle_beta   90.00
_cell.angle_gamma   90.00
#
_symmetry.space_group_name_H-M   'P 1'
#
loop_
_entity.id
_entity.type
_entity.pdbx_description
1 polymer ?
#
loop_
_entity_poly.entity_id
_entity_poly.type
_entity_poly.pdbx_seq_one_letter_code
_entity_poly.pdbx_strand_id
1 'polypeptide(L)' 'MPVLNGATALECEISEIVNSGTHAVIFGRVVGAKVQGITPLVYHGGSFRGLTDANKRVPA' A
#
# COMPACT_ATOMS: atom_id res chain seq x y z
N MET A 1 -3.08 14.55 7.15
CA MET A 1 -2.53 13.41 7.93
C MET A 1 -1.01 13.40 7.79
N PRO A 2 -0.23 12.85 8.74
CA PRO A 2 1.22 12.83 8.62
C PRO A 2 1.68 11.92 7.48
N VAL A 3 2.60 12.41 6.64
CA VAL A 3 3.25 11.64 5.58
C VAL A 3 4.67 11.29 6.03
N LEU A 4 5.00 10.00 6.03
CA LEU A 4 6.33 9.52 6.43
C LEU A 4 7.40 10.00 5.45
N ASN A 5 8.57 10.38 5.98
CA ASN A 5 9.69 10.78 5.13
C ASN A 5 10.18 9.59 4.30
N GLY A 6 10.51 9.83 3.03
CA GLY A 6 10.91 8.80 2.07
C GLY A 6 9.78 7.92 1.51
N ALA A 7 8.54 8.05 1.99
CA ALA A 7 7.43 7.24 1.48
C ALA A 7 6.74 7.87 0.24
N THR A 8 6.30 7.00 -0.67
CA THR A 8 5.19 7.31 -1.60
C THR A 8 3.88 7.10 -0.86
N ALA A 9 2.96 8.06 -0.93
CA ALA A 9 1.75 8.08 -0.11
C ALA A 9 0.53 8.64 -0.85
N LEU A 10 -0.65 8.19 -0.43
CA LEU A 10 -1.94 8.76 -0.81
C LEU A 10 -2.54 9.47 0.41
N GLU A 11 -3.06 10.66 0.19
CA GLU A 11 -3.88 11.37 1.17
C GLU A 11 -5.35 11.17 0.82
N CYS A 12 -6.12 10.66 1.78
CA CYS A 12 -7.51 10.29 1.58
C CYS A 12 -8.41 10.89 2.65
N GLU A 13 -9.63 11.25 2.25
CA GLU A 13 -10.75 11.48 3.15
C GLU A 13 -11.59 10.20 3.22
N ILE A 14 -12.02 9.80 4.42
CA ILE A 14 -12.86 8.61 4.60
C ILE A 14 -14.22 8.86 3.94
N SER A 15 -14.61 7.98 3.01
CA SER A 15 -15.91 8.02 2.36
C SER A 15 -16.89 7.03 2.99
N GLU A 16 -16.42 5.87 3.43
CA GLU A 16 -17.26 4.82 4.01
C GLU A 16 -16.42 3.89 4.90
N ILE A 17 -17.06 3.33 5.94
CA ILE A 17 -16.49 2.28 6.78
C ILE A 17 -17.50 1.13 6.86
N VAL A 18 -17.09 -0.07 6.43
CA VAL A 18 -17.92 -1.28 6.46
C VAL A 18 -17.28 -2.29 7.41
N ASN A 19 -18.00 -2.68 8.47
CA ASN A 19 -17.55 -3.73 9.38
C ASN A 19 -17.84 -5.11 8.77
N SER A 20 -16.83 -5.98 8.76
CA SER A 20 -16.93 -7.35 8.23
C SER A 20 -16.07 -8.32 9.04
N GLY A 21 -16.72 -9.28 9.70
CA GLY A 21 -16.06 -10.21 10.61
C GLY A 21 -15.36 -9.48 11.75
N THR A 22 -14.06 -9.66 11.88
CA THR A 22 -13.22 -9.05 12.93
C THR A 22 -12.57 -7.72 12.52
N HIS A 23 -12.81 -7.24 11.30
CA HIS A 23 -12.13 -6.07 10.74
C HIS A 23 -13.11 -5.06 10.14
N ALA A 24 -12.61 -3.85 9.87
CA ALA A 24 -13.30 -2.84 9.09
C ALA A 24 -12.61 -2.64 7.74
N VAL A 25 -13.41 -2.60 6.67
CA VAL A 25 -12.98 -2.15 5.35
C VAL A 25 -13.25 -0.64 5.28
N ILE A 26 -12.20 0.14 5.06
CA ILE A 26 -12.27 1.61 5.02
C ILE A 26 -12.09 2.06 3.57
N PHE A 27 -13.11 2.69 3.01
CA PHE A 27 -13.05 3.31 1.70
C PHE A 27 -12.71 4.79 1.86
N GLY A 28 -11.76 5.27 1.05
CA GLY A 28 -11.31 6.65 1.07
C GLY A 28 -11.26 7.26 -0.32
N ARG A 29 -11.71 8.51 -0.44
CA ARG A 29 -11.52 9.32 -1.64
C ARG A 29 -10.14 9.95 -1.60
N VAL A 30 -9.34 9.72 -2.64
CA VAL A 30 -8.01 10.34 -2.79
C VAL A 30 -8.17 11.83 -3.01
N VAL A 31 -7.53 12.65 -2.18
CA VAL A 31 -7.49 14.11 -2.28
C VAL A 31 -6.08 14.63 -2.58
N GLY A 32 -5.06 13.79 -2.43
CA GLY A 32 -3.67 14.13 -2.75
C GLY A 32 -2.78 12.90 -2.85
N ALA A 33 -1.59 13.08 -3.43
CA ALA A 33 -0.58 12.05 -3.52
C ALA A 33 0.82 12.66 -3.40
N LYS A 34 1.72 11.94 -2.73
CA LYS A 34 3.16 12.24 -2.70
C LYS A 34 3.89 11.09 -3.37
N VAL A 35 4.64 11.39 -4.43
CA VAL A 35 5.38 10.39 -5.18
C VAL A 35 6.87 10.50 -4.86
N GLN A 36 7.46 9.37 -4.48
CA GLN A 36 8.90 9.18 -4.38
C GLN A 36 9.30 8.11 -5.42
N GLY A 37 10.33 8.38 -6.22
CA GLY A 37 10.82 7.47 -7.27
C GLY A 37 11.60 6.26 -6.73
N ILE A 38 11.21 5.73 -5.57
CA ILE A 38 11.91 4.64 -4.88
C ILE A 38 11.33 3.27 -5.24
N THR A 39 12.16 2.23 -5.20
CA THR A 39 11.71 0.84 -5.33
C THR A 39 10.80 0.47 -4.15
N PRO A 40 9.60 -0.10 -4.38
CA PRO A 40 8.68 -0.42 -3.29
C PRO A 40 9.18 -1.60 -2.46
N LEU A 41 8.91 -1.54 -1.15
CA LEU A 41 9.03 -2.67 -0.24
C LEU A 41 7.82 -3.59 -0.41
N VAL A 42 8.06 -4.86 -0.72
CA VAL A 42 7.02 -5.87 -0.92
C VAL A 42 6.99 -6.81 0.28
N TYR A 43 5.81 -7.17 0.78
CA TYR A 43 5.63 -8.22 1.77
C TYR A 43 4.89 -9.40 1.16
N HIS A 44 5.50 -10.59 1.12
CA HIS A 44 4.84 -11.80 0.65
C HIS A 44 5.43 -13.06 1.27
N GLY A 45 4.59 -14.06 1.53
CA GLY A 45 5.03 -15.34 2.12
C GLY A 45 5.78 -15.16 3.44
N GLY A 46 5.27 -14.31 4.33
CA GLY A 46 5.84 -14.09 5.67
C GLY A 46 7.14 -13.29 5.72
N SER A 47 7.58 -12.65 4.63
CA SER A 47 8.87 -11.94 4.57
C SER A 47 8.86 -10.72 3.64
N PHE A 48 9.75 -9.77 3.93
CA PHE A 48 10.01 -8.58 3.11
C PHE A 48 10.92 -8.89 1.92
N ARG A 49 10.61 -8.34 0.75
CA ARG A 49 11.37 -8.49 -0.50
C ARG A 49 11.32 -7.21 -1.34
N GLY A 50 12.20 -7.11 -2.34
CA GLY A 50 12.10 -6.09 -3.39
C GLY A 50 11.21 -6.57 -4.55
N LEU A 51 10.60 -5.63 -5.28
CA LEU A 51 9.76 -5.96 -6.44
C LEU A 51 10.51 -6.75 -7.53
N THR A 52 11.80 -6.49 -7.70
CA THR A 52 12.67 -7.22 -8.65
C THR A 52 12.88 -8.69 -8.28
N ASP A 53 12.68 -9.09 -7.03
CA ASP A 53 12.74 -10.49 -6.60
C ASP A 53 11.40 -11.21 -6.81
N ALA A 54 10.29 -10.48 -6.84
CA ALA A 54 8.95 -11.04 -7.02
C ALA A 54 8.70 -11.54 -8.46
N ASN A 55 9.36 -10.95 -9.46
CA ASN A 55 9.15 -11.28 -10.88
C ASN A 55 9.89 -12.56 -11.34
N LYS A 56 10.62 -13.25 -10.45
CA LYS A 56 11.40 -14.46 -10.79
C LYS A 56 10.62 -15.77 -10.61
N ARG A 57 9.32 -15.74 -10.31
CA ARG A 57 8.53 -16.94 -9.90
C ARG A 57 7.24 -17.18 -10.68
N VAL A 58 7.13 -16.71 -11.93
CA VAL A 58 6.05 -17.15 -12.83
C VAL A 58 6.64 -18.16 -13.82
N PRO A 59 6.55 -19.48 -13.57
CA PRO A 59 6.75 -20.45 -14.63
C PRO A 59 5.62 -20.30 -15.66
N ALA A 60 5.99 -20.33 -16.94
CA ALA A 60 5.07 -20.35 -18.07
C ALA A 60 4.18 -21.59 -18.07
#